data_AF-A0A4Y9YZ44-F1
#
_entry.id   AF-A0A4Y9YZ44-F1
#
_cell.length_a   1.000
_cell.length_b   1.000
_cell.length_c   1.000
_cell.angle_alpha   90.00
_cell.angle_beta   90.00
_cell.angle_gamma   90.00
#
_symmetry.space_group_name_H-M   'P 1'
#
loop_
_entity.id
_entity.type
_entity.pdbx_description
1 polymer ?
#
loop_
_entity_poly.entity_id
_entity_poly.type
_entity_poly.pdbx_seq_one_letter_code
_entity_poly.pdbx_strand_id
1 'polypeptide(L)'
;MHTKGVESVRSPVRNLQHFDSAVTHERFVDATVAAFRKEYGIDEQSRTVEEDEDAQSIEYIRDGMAELPSWNWAYGQTPEFSHTINNTFAWGQLTAHIKSKHGVILSCSFEIPASADSTLDQNLTALSKRLEQQKYGFVEDSALGPEVHSGALGEVWEWLRAEMDSRPFT
;
A
#
# COMPACT_ATOMS: atom_id res chain seq x y z
N MET A 1 8.08 -11.38 3.11
CA MET A 1 6.63 -11.34 3.36
C MET A 1 6.02 -12.60 2.79
N HIS A 2 5.02 -13.18 3.46
CA HIS A 2 4.29 -14.36 2.99
C HIS A 2 2.80 -14.00 2.89
N THR A 3 2.25 -14.02 1.69
CA THR A 3 0.86 -13.63 1.38
C THR A 3 0.14 -14.73 0.62
N LYS A 4 -1.19 -14.75 0.72
CA LYS A 4 -2.07 -15.65 -0.07
C LYS A 4 -2.49 -15.05 -1.41
N GLY A 5 -1.98 -13.87 -1.77
CA GLY A 5 -2.27 -13.17 -3.02
C GLY A 5 -1.59 -13.78 -4.24
N VAL A 6 -2.05 -13.39 -5.43
CA VAL A 6 -1.40 -13.73 -6.70
C VAL A 6 -0.19 -12.82 -6.87
N GLU A 7 1.00 -13.42 -6.96
CA GLU A 7 2.23 -12.67 -7.17
C GLU A 7 2.27 -12.06 -8.59
N SER A 8 2.76 -10.83 -8.70
CA SER A 8 2.93 -10.18 -10.00
C SER A 8 4.04 -10.86 -10.82
N VAL A 9 3.77 -11.14 -12.09
CA VAL A 9 4.79 -11.68 -13.01
C VAL A 9 5.68 -10.53 -13.50
N ARG A 10 6.94 -10.52 -13.08
CA ARG A 10 7.92 -9.53 -13.54
C ARG A 10 8.22 -9.72 -15.02
N SER A 11 7.98 -8.68 -15.81
CA SER A 11 8.31 -8.65 -17.24
C SER A 11 9.10 -7.38 -17.58
N PRO A 12 10.09 -7.45 -18.49
CA PRO A 12 10.72 -6.25 -19.02
C PRO A 12 9.67 -5.37 -19.71
N VAL A 13 9.58 -4.11 -19.32
CA VAL A 13 8.69 -3.12 -19.93
C VAL A 13 9.50 -2.03 -20.62
N ARG A 14 8.93 -1.42 -21.67
CA ARG A 14 9.54 -0.29 -22.38
C ARG A 14 8.46 0.63 -22.91
N ASN A 15 8.69 1.94 -22.81
CA ASN A 15 7.80 2.94 -23.40
C ASN A 15 7.80 2.85 -24.93
N LEU A 16 6.62 3.01 -25.55
CA LEU A 16 6.46 3.01 -27.01
C LEU A 16 7.32 4.08 -27.69
N GLN A 17 7.56 5.20 -27.01
CA GLN A 17 8.37 6.31 -27.51
C GLN A 17 9.83 5.94 -27.79
N HIS A 18 10.33 4.83 -27.25
CA HIS A 18 11.65 4.33 -27.62
C HIS A 18 11.71 3.69 -29.00
N PHE A 19 10.57 3.29 -29.56
CA PHE A 19 10.47 2.75 -30.91
C PHE A 19 10.09 3.84 -31.91
N ASP A 20 9.21 4.75 -31.50
CA ASP A 20 8.84 5.93 -32.28
C ASP A 20 8.59 7.11 -31.33
N SER A 21 9.50 8.10 -31.35
CA SER A 21 9.42 9.29 -30.49
C SER A 21 8.21 10.18 -30.79
N ALA A 22 7.56 10.01 -31.95
CA ALA A 22 6.38 10.76 -32.32
C ALA A 22 5.08 10.15 -31.75
N VAL A 23 5.14 9.02 -31.05
CA VAL A 23 3.97 8.46 -30.35
C VAL A 23 3.56 9.39 -29.21
N THR A 24 2.29 9.82 -29.26
CA THR A 24 1.62 10.58 -28.19
C THR A 24 0.41 9.80 -27.71
N HIS A 25 -0.19 10.24 -26.59
CA HIS A 25 -1.43 9.66 -26.08
C HIS A 25 -2.55 9.73 -27.12
N GLU A 26 -2.73 10.90 -27.75
CA GLU A 26 -3.79 11.17 -28.74
C GLU A 26 -3.63 10.25 -29.96
N ARG A 27 -2.40 10.14 -30.50
CA ARG A 27 -2.14 9.27 -31.65
C ARG A 27 -2.39 7.80 -31.34
N PHE A 28 -2.13 7.37 -30.10
CA PHE A 28 -2.42 6.00 -29.66
C PHE A 28 -3.94 5.77 -29.58
N VAL A 29 -4.67 6.68 -28.92
CA VAL A 29 -6.13 6.61 -28.80
C VAL A 29 -6.80 6.60 -30.17
N ASP A 30 -6.41 7.51 -31.07
CA ASP A 30 -6.94 7.57 -32.44
C ASP A 30 -6.74 6.26 -33.21
N ALA A 31 -5.55 5.67 -33.11
CA ALA A 31 -5.24 4.40 -33.74
C ALA A 31 -6.07 3.24 -33.15
N THR A 32 -6.27 3.22 -31.83
CA THR A 32 -7.12 2.23 -31.15
C THR A 32 -8.59 2.36 -31.56
N VAL A 33 -9.13 3.58 -31.61
CA VAL A 33 -10.50 3.84 -32.05
C VAL A 33 -10.70 3.41 -33.51
N ALA A 34 -9.76 3.74 -34.40
CA ALA A 34 -9.82 3.34 -35.81
C ALA A 34 -9.80 1.81 -35.97
N ALA A 35 -8.95 1.11 -35.20
CA ALA A 35 -8.90 -0.35 -35.22
C ALA A 35 -10.21 -0.98 -34.69
N PHE A 36 -10.75 -0.47 -33.59
CA PHE A 36 -12.03 -0.92 -33.03
C PHE A 36 -13.19 -0.73 -34.01
N ARG A 37 -13.30 0.46 -34.62
CA ARG A 37 -14.33 0.74 -35.64
C ARG A 37 -14.26 -0.21 -36.82
N LYS A 38 -13.04 -0.48 -37.30
CA LYS A 38 -12.82 -1.43 -38.40
C LYS A 38 -13.25 -2.85 -38.05
N GLU A 39 -12.95 -3.31 -36.82
CA GLU A 39 -13.27 -4.67 -36.37
C GLU A 39 -14.78 -4.87 -36.22
N TYR A 40 -15.49 -3.89 -35.64
CA TYR A 40 -16.90 -4.02 -35.28
C TYR A 40 -17.86 -3.35 -36.28
N GLY A 41 -17.35 -2.68 -37.32
CA GLY A 41 -18.18 -1.98 -38.31
C GLY A 41 -18.94 -0.78 -37.73
N ILE A 42 -18.36 -0.13 -36.73
CA ILE A 42 -18.92 1.02 -35.99
C ILE A 42 -18.41 2.32 -36.62
N ASP A 43 -19.27 3.31 -36.82
CA ASP A 43 -18.89 4.62 -37.37
C ASP A 43 -19.29 5.81 -36.48
N GLU A 44 -19.93 5.52 -35.35
CA GLU A 44 -20.49 6.52 -34.46
C GLU A 44 -19.41 7.43 -33.87
N GLN A 45 -19.80 8.69 -33.63
CA GLN A 45 -18.93 9.65 -32.97
C GLN A 45 -18.63 9.21 -31.54
N SER A 46 -17.36 9.30 -31.16
CA SER A 46 -16.94 9.09 -29.78
C SER A 46 -17.56 10.16 -28.89
N ARG A 47 -18.05 9.74 -27.72
CA ARG A 47 -18.50 10.65 -26.68
C ARG A 47 -17.38 10.86 -25.68
N THR A 48 -17.03 12.11 -25.44
CA THR A 48 -16.17 12.47 -24.30
C THR A 48 -17.02 12.37 -23.04
N VAL A 49 -16.46 11.74 -22.00
CA VAL A 49 -17.07 11.69 -20.67
C VAL A 49 -16.10 12.41 -19.75
N GLU A 50 -16.57 13.46 -19.09
CA GLU A 50 -15.81 14.20 -18.09
C GLU A 50 -16.44 14.01 -16.71
N GLU A 51 -15.66 14.27 -15.66
CA GLU A 51 -16.17 14.29 -14.30
C GLU A 51 -16.87 15.64 -14.05
N ASP A 52 -18.10 15.76 -14.54
CA ASP A 52 -18.93 16.96 -14.44
C ASP A 52 -20.13 16.78 -13.48
N GLU A 53 -20.91 17.84 -13.29
CA GLU A 53 -22.10 17.81 -12.43
C GLU A 53 -23.14 16.78 -12.92
N ASP A 54 -23.22 16.55 -14.23
CA ASP A 54 -24.12 15.56 -14.82
C ASP A 54 -23.69 14.13 -14.47
N ALA A 55 -22.39 13.82 -14.55
CA ALA A 55 -21.83 12.54 -14.11
C ALA A 55 -22.03 12.32 -12.61
N GLN A 56 -21.82 13.37 -11.78
CA GLN A 56 -22.03 13.29 -10.33
C GLN A 56 -23.50 13.24 -9.92
N SER A 57 -24.43 13.65 -10.80
CA SER A 57 -25.87 13.50 -10.56
C SER A 57 -26.34 12.05 -10.62
N ILE A 58 -25.57 11.17 -11.26
CA ILE A 58 -25.84 9.73 -11.34
C ILE A 58 -25.37 9.08 -10.04
N GLU A 59 -26.32 8.66 -9.21
CA GLU A 59 -26.08 8.04 -7.89
C GLU A 59 -25.01 6.94 -7.93
N TYR A 60 -25.08 6.03 -8.89
CA TYR A 60 -24.10 4.95 -9.04
C TYR A 60 -22.66 5.46 -9.27
N ILE A 61 -22.49 6.50 -10.09
CA ILE A 61 -21.16 7.08 -10.36
C ILE A 61 -20.65 7.79 -9.12
N ARG A 62 -21.48 8.62 -8.50
CA ARG A 62 -21.13 9.35 -7.27
C ARG A 62 -20.71 8.39 -6.15
N ASP A 63 -21.50 7.35 -5.92
CA ASP A 63 -21.24 6.38 -4.84
C ASP A 63 -19.97 5.57 -5.15
N GLY A 64 -19.77 5.16 -6.40
CA GLY A 64 -18.52 4.51 -6.83
C GLY A 64 -17.31 5.42 -6.65
N MET A 65 -17.39 6.69 -7.07
CA MET A 65 -16.30 7.66 -6.90
C MET A 65 -15.98 7.94 -5.43
N ALA A 66 -16.97 7.89 -4.54
CA ALA A 66 -16.76 7.98 -3.10
C ALA A 66 -16.15 6.70 -2.50
N GLU A 67 -16.48 5.52 -3.04
CA GLU A 67 -15.98 4.23 -2.58
C GLU A 67 -14.53 3.95 -3.01
N LEU A 68 -14.15 4.29 -4.24
CA LEU A 68 -12.82 4.00 -4.81
C LEU A 68 -11.64 4.48 -3.93
N PRO A 69 -11.63 5.68 -3.33
CA PRO A 69 -10.56 6.11 -2.42
C PRO A 69 -10.72 5.57 -1.00
N SER A 70 -11.82 4.90 -0.68
CA SER A 70 -12.05 4.35 0.66
C SER A 70 -11.03 3.26 0.99
N TRP A 71 -10.70 3.14 2.27
CA TRP A 71 -9.77 2.11 2.75
C TRP A 71 -10.23 0.70 2.38
N ASN A 72 -11.52 0.44 2.55
CA ASN A 72 -12.12 -0.88 2.30
C ASN A 72 -11.93 -1.33 0.84
N TRP A 73 -11.92 -0.36 -0.09
CA TRP A 73 -11.64 -0.62 -1.49
C TRP A 73 -10.14 -0.70 -1.78
N ALA A 74 -9.39 0.36 -1.46
CA ALA A 74 -7.98 0.48 -1.82
C ALA A 74 -7.07 -0.58 -1.18
N TYR A 75 -7.37 -0.98 0.06
CA TYR A 75 -6.53 -1.89 0.87
C TYR A 75 -7.32 -3.00 1.57
N GLY A 76 -8.63 -2.83 1.73
CA GLY A 76 -9.49 -3.79 2.40
C GLY A 76 -9.58 -5.13 1.65
N GLN A 77 -9.23 -5.18 0.37
CA GLN A 77 -9.15 -6.43 -0.38
C GLN A 77 -7.80 -7.14 -0.26
N THR A 78 -6.80 -6.55 0.43
CA THR A 78 -5.51 -7.20 0.60
C THR A 78 -5.66 -8.48 1.44
N PRO A 79 -5.27 -9.65 0.89
CA PRO A 79 -5.31 -10.92 1.61
C PRO A 79 -4.49 -10.90 2.89
N GLU A 80 -4.78 -11.84 3.77
CA GLU A 80 -3.96 -12.03 4.97
C GLU A 80 -2.50 -12.33 4.60
N PHE A 81 -1.58 -11.65 5.28
CA PHE A 81 -0.15 -11.87 5.14
C PHE A 81 0.58 -11.82 6.49
N SER A 82 1.79 -12.40 6.50
CA SER A 82 2.75 -12.28 7.59
C SER A 82 4.05 -11.67 7.10
N HIS A 83 4.58 -10.71 7.85
CA HIS A 83 5.83 -10.03 7.57
C HIS A 83 6.78 -10.18 8.76
N THR A 84 7.88 -10.88 8.55
CA THR A 84 8.99 -10.94 9.50
C THR A 84 10.11 -10.04 8.98
N ILE A 85 10.51 -9.07 9.79
CA ILE A 85 11.50 -8.05 9.46
C ILE A 85 12.59 -8.10 10.53
N ASN A 86 13.86 -8.08 10.12
CA ASN A 86 14.98 -8.20 11.03
C ASN A 86 15.87 -6.96 10.88
N ASN A 87 16.37 -6.41 11.99
CA ASN A 87 17.37 -5.36 11.97
C ASN A 87 18.36 -5.51 13.14
N THR A 88 19.55 -4.94 12.96
CA THR A 88 20.60 -4.87 13.99
C THR A 88 20.87 -3.41 14.32
N PHE A 89 20.50 -3.02 15.54
CA PHE A 89 20.75 -1.71 16.12
C PHE A 89 22.04 -1.72 16.94
N ALA A 90 22.53 -0.54 17.33
CA ALA A 90 23.72 -0.42 18.17
C ALA A 90 23.57 -1.12 19.54
N TRP A 91 22.34 -1.20 20.05
CA TRP A 91 22.00 -1.84 21.33
C TRP A 91 21.60 -3.31 21.20
N GLY A 92 21.42 -3.84 19.99
CA GLY A 92 21.08 -5.25 19.80
C GLY A 92 20.33 -5.57 18.51
N GLN A 93 20.16 -6.86 18.25
CA GLN A 93 19.31 -7.36 17.17
C GLN A 93 17.84 -7.34 17.59
N LEU A 94 16.94 -7.03 16.66
CA LEU A 94 15.51 -7.10 16.87
C LEU A 94 14.83 -7.70 15.64
N THR A 95 13.87 -8.59 15.90
CA THR A 95 12.99 -9.17 14.89
C THR A 95 11.55 -8.73 15.15
N ALA A 96 10.91 -8.13 14.17
CA ALA A 96 9.49 -7.78 14.21
C ALA A 96 8.68 -8.81 13.42
N HIS A 97 7.59 -9.31 14.00
CA HIS A 97 6.61 -10.16 13.36
C HIS A 97 5.27 -9.43 13.28
N ILE A 98 4.79 -9.22 12.07
CA ILE A 98 3.52 -8.55 11.81
C ILE A 98 2.59 -9.51 11.09
N LYS A 99 1.35 -9.61 11.54
CA LYS A 99 0.24 -10.21 10.79
C LYS A 99 -0.74 -9.12 10.43
N SER A 100 -1.17 -9.10 9.17
CA SER A 100 -2.09 -8.10 8.66
C SER A 100 -3.15 -8.76 7.77
N LYS A 101 -4.34 -8.18 7.76
CA LYS A 101 -5.47 -8.59 6.91
C LYS A 101 -6.33 -7.37 6.61
N HIS A 102 -6.83 -7.24 5.38
CA HIS A 102 -7.61 -6.06 4.96
C HIS A 102 -6.82 -4.73 5.13
N GLY A 103 -5.50 -4.82 5.04
CA GLY A 103 -4.57 -3.73 5.29
C GLY A 103 -4.41 -3.34 6.77
N VAL A 104 -5.06 -4.02 7.71
CA VAL A 104 -5.02 -3.69 9.14
C VAL A 104 -4.11 -4.66 9.88
N ILE A 105 -3.28 -4.13 10.79
CA ILE A 105 -2.40 -4.90 11.67
C ILE A 105 -3.27 -5.70 12.65
N LEU A 106 -3.26 -7.02 12.51
CA LEU A 106 -3.95 -7.94 13.42
C LEU A 106 -3.13 -8.20 14.68
N SER A 107 -1.82 -8.33 14.53
CA SER A 107 -0.88 -8.52 15.63
C SER A 107 0.51 -8.06 15.23
N CYS A 108 1.24 -7.48 16.19
CA CYS A 108 2.66 -7.18 16.06
C CYS A 108 3.39 -7.74 17.27
N SER A 109 4.54 -8.41 17.10
CA SER A 109 5.39 -8.85 18.21
C SER A 109 6.85 -8.62 17.90
N PHE A 110 7.64 -8.37 18.93
CA PHE A 110 9.08 -8.13 18.83
C PHE A 110 9.84 -9.24 19.55
N GLU A 111 10.89 -9.75 18.92
CA GLU A 111 11.85 -10.66 19.53
C GLU A 111 13.18 -9.93 19.69
N ILE A 112 13.70 -9.91 20.91
CA ILE A 112 15.00 -9.35 21.28
C ILE A 112 15.82 -10.40 22.06
N PRO A 113 17.16 -10.33 22.06
CA PRO A 113 17.99 -11.24 22.86
C PRO A 113 17.65 -11.19 24.35
N ALA A 114 17.72 -12.32 25.05
CA ALA A 114 17.43 -12.42 26.48
C ALA A 114 18.35 -11.56 27.38
N SER A 115 19.46 -11.07 26.85
CA SER A 115 20.37 -10.13 27.51
C SER A 115 19.96 -8.65 27.37
N ALA A 116 18.84 -8.36 26.72
CA ALA A 116 18.37 -7.01 26.47
C ALA A 116 17.77 -6.36 27.73
N ASP A 117 17.70 -5.03 27.70
CA ASP A 117 17.13 -4.21 28.76
C ASP A 117 15.63 -4.51 28.97
N SER A 118 15.24 -4.80 30.21
CA SER A 118 13.84 -5.08 30.57
C SER A 118 12.90 -3.89 30.37
N THR A 119 13.43 -2.67 30.38
CA THR A 119 12.67 -1.44 30.08
C THR A 119 12.32 -1.38 28.60
N LEU A 120 13.25 -1.77 27.72
CA LEU A 120 13.02 -1.82 26.28
C LEU A 120 11.97 -2.88 25.94
N ASP A 121 12.04 -4.06 26.56
CA ASP A 121 11.05 -5.13 26.38
C ASP A 121 9.62 -4.68 26.73
N GLN A 122 9.45 -3.97 27.86
CA GLN A 122 8.16 -3.40 28.26
C GLN A 122 7.65 -2.36 27.25
N ASN A 123 8.53 -1.48 26.79
CA ASN A 123 8.20 -0.46 25.79
C ASN A 123 7.80 -1.06 24.44
N LEU A 124 8.51 -2.10 23.99
CA LEU A 124 8.19 -2.85 22.77
C LEU A 124 6.86 -3.58 22.91
N THR A 125 6.56 -4.16 24.07
CA THR A 125 5.27 -4.78 24.37
C THR A 125 4.13 -3.75 24.32
N ALA A 126 4.35 -2.55 24.86
CA ALA A 126 3.37 -1.47 24.79
C ALA A 126 3.18 -0.94 23.36
N LEU A 127 4.26 -0.82 22.58
CA LEU A 127 4.19 -0.45 21.17
C LEU A 127 3.42 -1.49 20.34
N SER A 128 3.71 -2.78 20.54
CA SER A 128 3.01 -3.90 19.91
C SER A 128 1.49 -3.78 20.06
N LYS A 129 1.00 -3.55 21.28
CA LYS A 129 -0.44 -3.36 21.54
C LYS A 129 -1.04 -2.13 20.87
N ARG A 130 -0.28 -1.04 20.76
CA ARG A 130 -0.75 0.21 20.11
C ARG A 130 -0.80 0.07 18.59
N LEU A 131 0.05 -0.77 18.02
CA LEU A 131 0.05 -1.08 16.59
C LEU A 131 -1.12 -1.98 16.17
N GLU A 132 -1.69 -2.78 17.08
CA GLU A 132 -2.89 -3.56 16.78
C GLU A 132 -4.04 -2.65 16.34
N GLN A 133 -4.79 -3.10 15.33
CA GLN A 133 -5.89 -2.36 14.68
C GLN A 133 -5.48 -1.10 13.92
N GLN A 134 -4.20 -0.76 13.86
CA GLN A 134 -3.72 0.32 13.01
C GLN A 134 -3.62 -0.12 11.54
N LYS A 135 -3.69 0.86 10.64
CA LYS A 135 -3.53 0.65 9.19
C LYS A 135 -2.06 0.40 8.87
N TYR A 136 -1.76 -0.77 8.32
CA TYR A 136 -0.40 -1.17 7.93
C TYR A 136 0.15 -0.19 6.88
N GLY A 137 1.31 0.43 7.15
CA GLY A 137 1.92 1.48 6.30
C GLY A 137 1.27 2.87 6.42
N PHE A 138 0.31 3.06 7.33
CA PHE A 138 -0.39 4.34 7.54
C PHE A 138 -0.66 4.60 9.03
N VAL A 139 0.28 4.24 9.89
CA VAL A 139 0.14 4.43 11.34
C VAL A 139 0.57 5.86 11.71
N GLU A 140 -0.38 6.62 12.25
CA GLU A 140 -0.17 7.97 12.76
C GLU A 140 0.58 7.97 14.10
N ASP A 141 1.54 8.89 14.27
CA ASP A 141 2.31 9.02 15.52
C ASP A 141 1.41 9.33 16.73
N SER A 142 0.30 10.04 16.49
CA SER A 142 -0.69 10.36 17.53
C SER A 142 -1.32 9.11 18.17
N ALA A 143 -1.36 7.97 17.47
CA ALA A 143 -1.86 6.70 18.00
C ALA A 143 -0.84 5.97 18.88
N LEU A 144 0.44 6.34 18.77
CA LEU A 144 1.54 5.62 19.41
C LEU A 144 2.09 6.33 20.65
N GLY A 145 1.76 7.61 20.86
CA GLY A 145 2.19 8.37 22.05
C GLY A 145 3.62 8.91 21.96
N PRO A 146 3.99 9.89 22.80
CA PRO A 146 5.19 10.70 22.63
C PRO A 146 6.49 9.92 22.87
N GLU A 147 6.48 8.86 23.70
CA GLU A 147 7.66 8.03 23.96
C GLU A 147 8.24 7.38 22.70
N VAL A 148 7.44 7.21 21.65
CA VAL A 148 7.83 6.58 20.39
C VAL A 148 8.84 7.40 19.57
N HIS A 149 9.21 8.60 20.02
CA HIS A 149 10.20 9.46 19.36
C HIS A 149 11.52 9.58 20.14
N SER A 150 11.73 8.74 21.14
CA SER A 150 12.89 8.86 22.04
C SER A 150 13.62 7.54 22.26
N GLY A 151 14.96 7.64 22.31
CA GLY A 151 15.85 6.52 22.58
C GLY A 151 15.68 5.35 21.62
N ALA A 152 15.97 4.14 22.12
CA ALA A 152 15.88 2.91 21.33
C ALA A 152 14.48 2.64 20.77
N LEU A 153 13.41 3.03 21.47
CA LEU A 153 12.04 2.84 20.97
C LEU A 153 11.78 3.67 19.72
N GLY A 154 12.32 4.89 19.65
CA GLY A 154 12.21 5.75 18.48
C GLY A 154 12.96 5.21 17.27
N GLU A 155 14.18 4.70 17.48
CA GLU A 155 14.94 4.02 16.42
C GLU A 155 14.16 2.82 15.85
N VAL A 156 13.52 2.02 16.71
CA VAL A 156 12.69 0.89 16.29
C VAL A 156 11.48 1.37 15.50
N TRP A 157 10.81 2.43 15.94
CA TRP A 157 9.61 2.93 15.26
C TRP A 157 9.92 3.51 13.89
N GLU A 158 10.93 4.37 13.79
CA GLU A 158 11.36 4.94 12.51
C GLU A 158 11.75 3.86 11.51
N TRP A 159 12.49 2.85 11.98
CA TRP A 159 12.85 1.69 11.16
C TRP A 159 11.61 0.90 10.72
N LEU A 160 10.72 0.55 11.66
CA LEU A 160 9.55 -0.26 11.36
C LEU A 160 8.60 0.44 10.38
N ARG A 161 8.40 1.75 10.55
CA ARG A 161 7.63 2.59 9.63
C ARG A 161 8.23 2.54 8.22
N ALA A 162 9.53 2.79 8.09
CA ALA A 162 10.20 2.77 6.79
C ALA A 162 10.07 1.41 6.08
N GLU A 163 10.17 0.31 6.83
CA GLU A 163 9.99 -1.04 6.28
C GLU A 163 8.56 -1.30 5.82
N MET A 164 7.55 -0.86 6.59
CA MET A 164 6.14 -0.95 6.19
C MET A 164 5.84 -0.09 4.95
N ASP A 165 6.41 1.11 4.86
CA ASP A 165 6.21 2.04 3.74
C ASP A 165 6.88 1.56 2.44
N SER A 166 8.02 0.89 2.56
CA SER A 166 8.75 0.34 1.40
C SER A 166 8.03 -0.84 0.75
N ARG A 167 7.14 -1.51 1.48
CA ARG A 167 6.41 -2.71 1.06
C ARG A 167 4.99 -2.70 1.64
N PRO A 168 4.13 -1.78 1.21
CA PRO A 168 2.83 -1.62 1.83
C PRO A 168 2.00 -2.89 1.68
N PHE A 169 2.00 -3.55 0.51
CA PHE A 169 1.17 -4.76 0.27
C PHE A 169 1.74 -5.74 -0.77
N THR A 170 3.05 -5.70 -1.02
CA THR A 170 3.74 -6.51 -2.06
C THR A 170 4.83 -7.39 -1.50
#